data_AF-A0AAN7I6D7-F1
#
_entry.id   AF-A0AAN7I6D7-F1
#
_cell.length_a   1.000
_cell.length_b   1.000
_cell.length_c   1.000
_cell.angle_alpha   90.00
_cell.angle_beta   90.00
_cell.angle_gamma   90.00
#
_symmetry.space_group_name_H-M   'P 1'
#
loop_
_entity.id
_entity.type
_entity.pdbx_description
1 polymer ?
#
loop_
_entity_poly.entity_id
_entity_poly.type
_entity_poly.pdbx_seq_one_letter_code
_entity_poly.pdbx_strand_id
1 'polypeptide(L)'
;MTQWPKIFQGLPRIFRPIMLLLKPIIQFFVLLWFLCLKIPSPDVFIVQNPPSVPTLVAVRWASSLRNSAFIIDWHNFGYTLLGLSLGRNSRFVSVYRWIENRYGKMADGSLCVTKAMQHELAQNWGINATVLYDQPPEFFHPTSLEEKHKTR
;
A
#
# COMPACT_ATOMS: atom_id res chain seq x y z
N MET A 1 14.73 13.17 19.08
CA MET A 1 14.50 12.76 17.67
C MET A 1 15.84 12.55 17.01
N THR A 2 16.25 11.30 16.84
CA THR A 2 17.57 10.92 16.31
C THR A 2 17.64 11.36 14.85
N GLN A 3 18.49 12.35 14.55
CA GLN A 3 18.70 12.79 13.17
C GLN A 3 19.38 11.66 12.41
N TRP A 4 18.73 11.20 11.33
CA TRP A 4 19.29 10.20 10.45
C TRP A 4 20.63 10.72 9.88
N PRO A 5 21.71 9.93 9.93
CA PRO A 5 23.01 10.38 9.46
C PRO A 5 22.93 10.72 7.97
N LYS A 6 23.42 11.91 7.61
CA LYS A 6 23.46 12.49 6.24
C LYS A 6 24.41 11.74 5.27
N ILE A 7 24.66 10.45 5.49
CA ILE A 7 25.63 9.64 4.72
C ILE A 7 25.18 9.46 3.26
N PHE A 8 23.88 9.55 2.97
CA PHE A 8 23.35 9.39 1.60
C PHE A 8 23.34 10.67 0.73
N GLN A 9 23.91 11.78 1.20
CA GLN A 9 23.91 13.04 0.43
C GLN A 9 24.89 13.05 -0.76
N GLY A 10 25.77 12.04 -0.89
CA GLY A 10 26.82 11.98 -1.91
C GLY A 10 26.52 11.12 -3.15
N LEU A 11 25.37 10.44 -3.25
CA LEU A 11 25.13 9.56 -4.40
C LEU A 11 24.90 10.41 -5.68
N PRO A 12 25.67 10.19 -6.76
CA PRO A 12 25.52 10.96 -7.99
C PRO A 12 24.06 10.90 -8.47
N ARG A 13 23.48 12.06 -8.82
CA ARG A 13 22.06 12.18 -9.21
C ARG A 13 21.67 11.21 -10.33
N ILE A 14 22.64 10.75 -11.12
CA ILE A 14 22.50 9.78 -12.21
C ILE A 14 22.05 8.39 -11.74
N PHE A 15 22.39 7.98 -10.52
CA PHE A 15 22.00 6.68 -9.97
C PHE A 15 20.61 6.68 -9.34
N ARG A 16 20.03 7.85 -9.05
CA ARG A 16 18.70 7.96 -8.44
C ARG A 16 17.59 7.24 -9.23
N PRO A 17 17.43 7.41 -10.55
CA PRO A 17 16.37 6.71 -11.29
C PRO A 17 16.58 5.19 -11.27
N ILE A 18 17.81 4.72 -11.40
CA ILE A 18 18.15 3.29 -11.32
C ILE A 18 17.77 2.75 -9.94
N MET A 19 18.14 3.46 -8.86
CA MET A 19 17.82 3.06 -7.49
C MET A 19 16.30 3.06 -7.24
N LEU A 20 15.55 4.00 -7.80
CA LEU A 20 14.09 4.06 -7.68
C LEU A 20 13.41 2.85 -8.34
N LEU A 21 13.96 2.32 -9.45
CA LEU A 21 13.47 1.11 -10.10
C LEU A 21 13.97 -0.17 -9.43
N LEU A 22 15.21 -0.16 -8.93
CA LEU A 22 15.80 -1.32 -8.27
C LEU A 22 15.19 -1.58 -6.89
N LYS A 23 14.82 -0.52 -6.16
CA LYS A 23 14.23 -0.64 -4.82
C LYS A 23 12.98 -1.53 -4.78
N PRO A 24 11.94 -1.36 -5.61
CA PRO A 24 10.78 -2.25 -5.60
C PRO A 24 11.14 -3.68 -6.02
N ILE A 25 12.14 -3.88 -6.88
CA ILE A 25 12.60 -5.22 -7.26
C ILE A 25 13.24 -5.91 -6.05
N ILE A 26 14.15 -5.23 -5.34
CA ILE A 26 14.76 -5.76 -4.11
C ILE A 26 13.69 -6.03 -3.06
N GLN A 27 12.76 -5.10 -2.85
CA GLN A 27 11.65 -5.27 -1.91
C GLN A 27 10.79 -6.48 -2.26
N PHE A 28 10.51 -6.73 -3.54
CA PHE A 28 9.78 -7.91 -3.99
C PHE A 28 10.46 -9.21 -3.55
N PHE A 29 11.75 -9.37 -3.84
CA PHE A 29 12.49 -10.59 -3.49
C PHE A 29 12.65 -10.75 -1.97
N VAL A 30 12.90 -9.67 -1.26
CA VAL A 30 12.98 -9.70 0.22
C VAL A 30 11.64 -10.11 0.80
N LEU A 31 10.53 -9.51 0.36
CA LEU A 31 9.19 -9.88 0.84
C LEU A 31 8.91 -11.35 0.54
N LEU A 32 9.15 -11.82 -0.68
CA LEU A 32 8.92 -13.21 -1.05
C LEU A 32 9.75 -14.17 -0.19
N TRP A 33 11.03 -13.87 0.04
CA TRP A 33 11.90 -14.64 0.94
C TRP A 33 11.32 -14.70 2.36
N PHE A 34 10.86 -13.58 2.90
CA PHE A 34 10.29 -13.55 4.23
C PHE A 34 9.01 -14.37 4.33
N LEU A 35 8.05 -14.13 3.44
CA LEU A 35 6.74 -14.77 3.44
C LEU A 35 6.81 -16.28 3.13
N CYS A 36 7.73 -16.69 2.27
CA CYS A 36 7.86 -18.09 1.85
C CYS A 36 8.85 -18.92 2.66
N LEU A 37 9.81 -18.31 3.37
CA LEU A 37 10.90 -19.09 3.99
C LEU A 37 11.24 -18.70 5.43
N LYS A 38 11.02 -17.45 5.85
CA LYS A 38 11.39 -17.01 7.21
C LYS A 38 10.27 -17.13 8.23
N ILE A 39 9.03 -16.90 7.82
CA ILE A 39 7.88 -16.99 8.73
C ILE A 39 7.19 -18.36 8.60
N PRO A 40 6.59 -18.88 9.69
CA PRO A 40 5.64 -19.98 9.61
C PRO A 40 4.52 -19.64 8.63
N SER A 41 3.96 -20.66 7.96
CA SER A 41 2.84 -20.47 7.03
C SER A 41 1.61 -19.96 7.79
N PRO A 42 1.13 -18.73 7.53
CA PRO A 42 -0.10 -18.26 8.13
C PRO A 42 -1.31 -18.79 7.37
N ASP A 43 -2.48 -18.82 8.01
CA ASP A 43 -3.74 -19.14 7.32
C ASP A 43 -4.21 -17.99 6.43
N VAL A 44 -3.87 -16.75 6.80
CA VAL A 44 -4.31 -15.53 6.13
C VAL A 44 -3.17 -14.51 6.05
N PHE A 45 -3.00 -13.91 4.87
CA PHE A 45 -2.24 -12.70 4.66
C PHE A 45 -3.19 -11.51 4.49
N ILE A 46 -3.02 -10.48 5.32
CA ILE A 46 -3.78 -9.22 5.21
C ILE A 46 -2.81 -8.12 4.77
N VAL A 47 -3.13 -7.43 3.67
CA VAL A 47 -2.30 -6.34 3.13
C VAL A 47 -3.03 -5.01 3.26
N GLN A 48 -2.46 -4.08 4.03
CA GLN A 48 -2.93 -2.70 4.07
C GLN A 48 -2.32 -1.90 2.90
N ASN A 49 -3.15 -1.55 1.92
CA ASN A 49 -2.75 -0.82 0.71
C ASN A 49 -2.88 0.68 0.95
N PRO A 50 -1.81 1.51 0.84
CA PRO A 50 -0.52 1.30 0.16
C PRO A 50 0.66 0.84 1.04
N PRO A 51 1.76 0.29 0.45
CA PRO A 51 2.09 0.22 -0.98
C PRO A 51 1.56 -1.03 -1.71
N SER A 52 1.02 -0.84 -2.92
CA SER A 52 0.39 -1.90 -3.72
C SER A 52 1.39 -2.74 -4.53
N VAL A 53 2.34 -2.09 -5.20
CA VAL A 53 3.43 -2.74 -5.97
C VAL A 53 4.75 -2.46 -5.26
N PRO A 54 5.57 -3.49 -4.93
CA PRO A 54 5.47 -4.91 -5.31
C PRO A 54 4.62 -5.80 -4.38
N THR A 55 4.08 -5.26 -3.29
CA THR A 55 3.51 -6.04 -2.17
C THR A 55 2.39 -7.00 -2.58
N LEU A 56 1.37 -6.54 -3.33
CA LEU A 56 0.25 -7.37 -3.74
C LEU A 56 0.70 -8.53 -4.63
N VAL A 57 1.75 -8.33 -5.43
CA VAL A 57 2.34 -9.37 -6.27
C VAL A 57 3.01 -10.43 -5.39
N ALA A 58 3.88 -9.99 -4.47
CA ALA A 58 4.63 -10.89 -3.59
C ALA A 58 3.69 -11.70 -2.69
N VAL A 59 2.71 -11.03 -2.08
CA VAL A 59 1.75 -11.69 -1.18
C VAL A 59 0.86 -12.64 -1.94
N ARG A 60 0.34 -12.28 -3.13
CA ARG A 60 -0.47 -13.21 -3.92
C ARG A 60 0.31 -14.48 -4.26
N TRP A 61 1.58 -14.35 -4.63
CA TRP A 61 2.45 -15.48 -4.93
C TRP A 61 2.71 -16.34 -3.69
N ALA A 62 3.07 -15.71 -2.56
CA ALA A 62 3.27 -16.39 -1.30
C ALA A 62 2.00 -17.12 -0.83
N SER A 63 0.84 -16.48 -0.92
CA SER A 63 -0.47 -17.06 -0.57
C SER A 63 -0.76 -18.31 -1.39
N SER A 64 -0.53 -18.26 -2.70
CA SER A 64 -0.66 -19.43 -3.59
C SER A 64 0.26 -20.59 -3.19
N LEU A 65 1.52 -20.28 -2.87
CA LEU A 65 2.51 -21.31 -2.50
C LEU A 65 2.21 -21.93 -1.14
N ARG A 66 1.58 -21.18 -0.23
CA ARG A 66 1.29 -21.60 1.14
C ARG A 66 -0.14 -22.08 1.35
N ASN A 67 -1.00 -21.99 0.33
CA ASN A 67 -2.43 -22.23 0.42
C ASN A 67 -3.11 -21.39 1.52
N SER A 68 -2.65 -20.15 1.67
CA SER A 68 -3.19 -19.15 2.60
C SER A 68 -4.22 -18.29 1.89
N ALA A 69 -5.17 -17.71 2.63
CA ALA A 69 -6.07 -16.69 2.10
C ALA A 69 -5.35 -15.34 1.96
N PHE A 70 -5.65 -14.60 0.90
CA PHE A 70 -5.11 -13.29 0.60
C PHE A 70 -6.22 -12.22 0.69
N ILE A 71 -6.13 -11.37 1.71
CA ILE A 71 -7.08 -10.28 1.96
C ILE A 71 -6.39 -8.93 1.75
N ILE A 72 -7.09 -8.01 1.08
CA ILE A 72 -6.62 -6.63 0.89
C ILE A 72 -7.49 -5.69 1.71
N ASP A 73 -6.83 -4.82 2.47
CA ASP A 73 -7.44 -3.70 3.17
C ASP A 73 -7.11 -2.41 2.40
N TRP A 74 -8.11 -1.87 1.70
CA TRP A 74 -8.00 -0.72 0.81
C TRP A 74 -8.14 0.58 1.61
N HIS A 75 -7.02 1.29 1.79
CA HIS A 75 -6.98 2.62 2.42
C HIS A 75 -6.82 3.73 1.40
N ASN A 76 -6.02 3.48 0.35
CA ASN A 76 -5.84 4.38 -0.78
C ASN A 76 -5.50 3.58 -2.04
N PHE A 77 -5.72 4.18 -3.20
CA PHE A 77 -5.26 3.63 -4.47
C PHE A 77 -3.81 4.07 -4.74
N GLY A 78 -2.89 3.12 -4.82
CA GLY A 78 -1.48 3.40 -5.07
C GLY A 78 -1.25 4.10 -6.40
N TYR A 79 -2.01 3.77 -7.46
CA TYR A 79 -1.91 4.46 -8.75
C TYR A 79 -2.27 5.95 -8.64
N THR A 80 -3.22 6.31 -7.79
CA THR A 80 -3.63 7.71 -7.59
C THR A 80 -2.52 8.49 -6.90
N LEU A 81 -1.92 7.93 -5.85
CA LEU A 81 -0.77 8.55 -5.15
C LEU A 81 0.43 8.72 -6.08
N LEU A 82 0.71 7.71 -6.90
CA LEU A 82 1.76 7.77 -7.91
C LEU A 82 1.47 8.82 -8.98
N GLY A 83 0.20 8.96 -9.39
CA GLY A 83 -0.26 10.00 -10.32
C GLY A 83 -0.09 11.42 -9.80
N LEU A 84 -0.12 11.64 -8.48
CA LEU A 84 0.22 12.93 -7.88
C LEU A 84 1.72 13.27 -8.03
N SER A 85 2.58 12.25 -8.06
CA SER A 85 4.04 12.44 -8.14
C SER A 85 4.57 12.51 -9.57
N LEU A 86 4.05 11.67 -10.48
CA LEU A 86 4.54 11.53 -11.85
C LEU A 86 3.60 12.10 -12.92
N GLY A 87 2.45 12.63 -12.51
CA GLY A 87 1.39 13.09 -13.40
C GLY A 87 0.44 11.97 -13.83
N ARG A 88 -0.85 12.28 -13.87
CA ARG A 88 -1.94 11.32 -14.15
C ARG A 88 -1.87 10.67 -15.54
N ASN A 89 -1.27 11.37 -16.51
CA ASN A 89 -1.15 10.90 -17.90
C ASN A 89 0.13 10.07 -18.16
N SER A 90 0.91 9.79 -17.11
CA SER A 90 2.12 8.97 -17.25
C SER A 90 1.77 7.51 -17.53
N ARG A 91 2.42 6.91 -18.55
CA ARG A 91 2.30 5.48 -18.85
C ARG A 91 2.62 4.60 -17.64
N PHE A 92 3.53 5.05 -16.78
CA PHE A 92 3.91 4.33 -15.57
C PHE A 92 2.74 4.22 -14.57
N VAL A 93 1.92 5.26 -14.45
CA VAL A 93 0.70 5.25 -13.63
C VAL A 93 -0.34 4.28 -14.19
N SER A 94 -0.49 4.24 -15.52
CA SER A 94 -1.39 3.28 -16.18
C SER A 94 -0.97 1.83 -15.93
N VAL A 95 0.34 1.54 -16.04
CA VAL A 95 0.89 0.21 -15.72
C VAL A 95 0.66 -0.12 -14.25
N TYR A 96 0.95 0.82 -13.34
CA TYR A 96 0.73 0.63 -11.91
C TYR A 96 -0.74 0.32 -11.61
N ARG A 97 -1.67 1.10 -12.16
CA ARG A 97 -3.12 0.88 -12.04
C ARG A 97 -3.53 -0.50 -12.54
N TRP A 98 -2.97 -0.94 -13.67
CA TRP A 98 -3.26 -2.26 -14.21
C TRP A 98 -2.80 -3.38 -13.27
N ILE A 99 -1.56 -3.29 -12.74
CA ILE A 99 -1.04 -4.27 -11.77
C ILE A 99 -1.91 -4.27 -10.52
N GLU A 100 -2.17 -3.09 -9.95
CA GLU A 100 -2.97 -2.93 -8.74
C GLU A 100 -4.39 -3.50 -8.92
N ASN A 101 -5.05 -3.23 -10.06
CA ASN A 101 -6.35 -3.80 -10.38
C ASN A 101 -6.30 -5.32 -10.58
N ARG A 102 -5.31 -5.82 -11.30
CA ARG A 102 -5.17 -7.25 -11.60
C ARG A 102 -5.00 -8.06 -10.33
N TYR A 103 -4.06 -7.66 -9.46
CA TYR A 103 -3.82 -8.37 -8.20
C TYR A 103 -4.90 -8.08 -7.16
N GLY A 104 -5.53 -6.90 -7.21
CA GLY A 104 -6.71 -6.58 -6.40
C GLY A 104 -7.86 -7.56 -6.61
N LYS A 105 -8.16 -7.90 -7.85
CA LYS A 105 -9.20 -8.89 -8.22
C LYS A 105 -8.87 -10.33 -7.80
N MET A 106 -7.60 -10.62 -7.51
CA MET A 106 -7.14 -11.96 -7.15
C MET A 106 -7.14 -12.20 -5.63
N ALA A 107 -7.62 -11.23 -4.84
CA ALA A 107 -7.79 -11.38 -3.41
C ALA A 107 -9.02 -12.22 -3.08
N ASP A 108 -8.89 -13.06 -2.05
CA ASP A 108 -9.97 -13.88 -1.51
C ASP A 108 -10.95 -13.04 -0.66
N GLY A 109 -10.51 -11.88 -0.18
CA GLY A 109 -11.34 -10.90 0.52
C GLY A 109 -10.85 -9.47 0.32
N SER A 110 -11.76 -8.51 0.45
CA SER A 110 -11.42 -7.08 0.39
C SER A 110 -12.17 -6.29 1.45
N LEU A 111 -11.44 -5.43 2.16
CA LEU A 111 -11.94 -4.45 3.11
C LEU A 111 -11.65 -3.05 2.58
N CYS A 112 -12.45 -2.04 2.95
CA CYS A 112 -12.17 -0.67 2.54
C CYS A 112 -12.67 0.36 3.55
N VAL A 113 -11.97 1.50 3.61
CA VAL A 113 -12.18 2.50 4.66
C VAL A 113 -13.43 3.38 4.48
N THR A 114 -14.02 3.41 3.28
CA THR A 114 -15.20 4.26 3.00
C THR A 114 -16.17 3.62 2.00
N LYS A 115 -17.44 4.01 2.09
CA LYS A 115 -18.47 3.65 1.09
C LYS A 115 -18.14 4.15 -0.32
N ALA A 116 -17.51 5.33 -0.42
CA ALA A 116 -17.10 5.86 -1.72
C ALA A 116 -16.05 4.95 -2.38
N MET A 117 -15.07 4.49 -1.61
CA MET A 117 -14.08 3.54 -2.08
C MET A 117 -14.69 2.18 -2.42
N GLN A 118 -15.63 1.67 -1.60
CA GLN A 118 -16.39 0.46 -1.91
C GLN A 118 -17.08 0.56 -3.28
N HIS A 119 -17.73 1.69 -3.56
CA HIS A 119 -18.42 1.92 -4.82
C HIS A 119 -17.44 1.97 -6.00
N GLU A 120 -16.30 2.65 -5.84
CA GLU A 120 -15.22 2.68 -6.85
C GLU A 120 -14.67 1.27 -7.14
N LEU A 121 -14.42 0.49 -6.08
CA LEU A 121 -13.95 -0.90 -6.19
C LEU A 121 -14.99 -1.79 -6.89
N ALA A 122 -16.27 -1.65 -6.54
CA ALA A 122 -17.33 -2.44 -7.14
C ALA A 122 -17.55 -2.08 -8.62
N GLN A 123 -17.72 -0.80 -8.95
CA GLN A 123 -18.11 -0.36 -10.29
C GLN A 123 -16.94 -0.36 -11.27
N ASN A 124 -15.79 0.18 -10.87
CA ASN A 124 -14.65 0.37 -11.79
C ASN A 124 -13.67 -0.80 -11.74
N TRP A 125 -13.61 -1.51 -10.61
CA TRP A 125 -12.66 -2.61 -10.42
C TRP A 125 -13.31 -3.98 -10.37
N GLY A 126 -14.64 -4.09 -10.24
CA GLY A 126 -15.31 -5.38 -10.09
C GLY A 126 -14.89 -6.14 -8.83
N ILE A 127 -14.49 -5.42 -7.78
CA ILE A 127 -14.07 -5.98 -6.49
C ILE A 127 -15.18 -5.71 -5.48
N ASN A 128 -15.73 -6.78 -4.89
CA ASN A 128 -16.67 -6.66 -3.78
C ASN A 128 -15.91 -6.49 -2.47
N ALA A 129 -15.95 -5.30 -1.88
CA ALA A 129 -15.28 -4.99 -0.62
C ALA A 129 -16.29 -4.74 0.50
N THR A 130 -15.94 -5.09 1.73
CA THR A 130 -16.71 -4.72 2.93
C THR A 130 -16.17 -3.43 3.52
N VAL A 131 -17.06 -2.50 3.88
CA VAL A 131 -16.63 -1.23 4.50
C VAL A 131 -16.28 -1.46 5.95
N LEU A 132 -15.05 -1.09 6.32
CA LEU A 132 -14.56 -1.01 7.69
C LEU A 132 -13.95 0.37 7.87
N TYR A 133 -14.70 1.28 8.50
CA TYR A 133 -14.25 2.65 8.69
C TYR A 133 -13.03 2.72 9.58
N ASP A 134 -12.03 3.50 9.17
CA ASP A 134 -10.91 3.87 10.03
C ASP A 134 -11.40 4.78 11.15
N GLN A 135 -11.20 4.35 12.39
CA GLN A 135 -11.44 5.18 13.55
C GLN A 135 -10.12 5.83 14.00
N PRO A 136 -10.08 7.16 14.21
CA PRO A 136 -8.91 7.79 14.77
C PRO A 136 -8.68 7.29 16.21
N PRO A 137 -7.41 7.21 16.66
CA PRO A 137 -7.11 6.97 18.06
C PRO A 137 -7.81 7.96 19.00
N GLU A 138 -8.15 7.54 20.21
CA GLU A 138 -8.91 8.36 21.18
C GLU A 138 -8.26 9.71 21.52
N PHE A 139 -6.94 9.84 21.36
CA PHE A 139 -6.23 11.09 21.58
C PHE A 139 -6.51 12.15 20.50
N PHE A 140 -7.04 11.76 19.33
CA PHE A 140 -7.56 12.70 18.33
C PHE A 140 -9.00 13.05 18.67
N HIS A 141 -9.16 14.02 19.57
CA HIS A 141 -10.44 14.62 19.89
C HIS A 141 -10.48 16.07 19.40
N PRO A 142 -11.68 16.62 19.14
CA PRO A 142 -11.82 18.04 18.89
C PRO A 142 -11.23 18.85 20.05
N THR A 143 -10.33 19.78 19.74
CA THR A 143 -9.65 20.65 20.71
C THR A 143 -10.68 21.40 21.56
N SER A 144 -10.54 21.37 22.88
CA SER A 144 -11.43 22.12 23.78
C SER A 144 -11.25 23.64 23.58
N LEU A 145 -12.24 24.43 24.00
CA LEU A 145 -12.12 25.89 23.94
C LEU A 145 -10.94 26.39 24.79
N GLU A 146 -10.64 25.75 25.93
CA GLU A 146 -9.50 26.14 26.77
C GLU A 146 -8.16 25.84 26.09
N GLU A 147 -8.04 24.73 25.37
CA GLU A 147 -6.83 24.36 24.62
C GLU A 147 -6.60 25.29 23.42
N LYS A 148 -7.66 25.73 22.74
CA LYS A 148 -7.58 26.73 21.67
C LYS A 148 -7.01 28.06 22.16
N HIS A 149 -7.34 28.47 23.39
CA HIS A 149 -6.89 29.74 23.97
C HIS A 149 -5.46 29.69 24.53
N LYS A 150 -4.93 28.51 24.88
CA LYS A 150 -3.54 28.32 25.33
C LYS A 150 -2.51 28.29 24.20
N THR A 151 -2.94 28.03 22.96
CA THR A 151 -2.06 27.83 21.81
C THR A 151 -1.93 29.07 20.92
N ARG A 152 -2.33 30.24 21.44
CA ARG A 152 -2.25 31.54 20.76
C ARG A 152 -1.32 32.47 21.53
#